data_AF-A0A7W6KHL4-F1
#
_entry.id   AF-A0A7W6KHL4-F1
#
_cell.length_a   1.000
_cell.length_b   1.000
_cell.length_c   1.000
_cell.angle_alpha   90.00
_cell.angle_beta   90.00
_cell.angle_gamma   90.00
#
_symmetry.space_group_name_H-M   'P 1'
#
loop_
_entity.id
_entity.type
_entity.pdbx_description
1 polymer ?
#
loop_
_entity_poly.entity_id
_entity_poly.type
_entity_poly.pdbx_seq_one_letter_code
_entity_poly.pdbx_strand_id
1 'polypeptide(L)'
;MTLSVKDALDAFQAQNNAADKLWAYFSAVSLAVAGYVISYSSGDGFSTARVAAVAGAYAIFCINNNMALGAAQTLLASLAQAARDSGAANDVALDIKVLSCRAVRWGQGFMSLAVFIGILVFGHVFI
;
A
#
# COMPACT_ATOMS: atom_id res chain seq x y z
N MET A 1 8.11 -26.79 -16.83
CA MET A 1 8.10 -25.78 -17.91
C MET A 1 9.11 -24.71 -17.52
N THR A 2 10.22 -24.61 -18.24
CA THR A 2 11.15 -23.48 -18.13
C THR A 2 10.45 -22.26 -18.72
N LEU A 3 10.00 -21.35 -17.86
CA LEU A 3 9.48 -20.04 -18.28
C LEU A 3 10.54 -19.33 -19.12
N SER A 4 10.17 -18.76 -20.25
CA SER A 4 11.10 -17.92 -21.00
C SER A 4 11.41 -16.67 -20.17
N VAL A 5 12.61 -16.11 -20.34
CA VAL A 5 13.02 -14.87 -19.64
C VAL A 5 12.01 -13.74 -19.88
N LYS A 6 11.44 -13.69 -21.09
CA LYS A 6 10.39 -12.74 -21.45
C LYS A 6 9.11 -12.95 -20.63
N ASP A 7 8.61 -14.19 -20.57
CA ASP A 7 7.37 -14.47 -19.83
C ASP A 7 7.52 -14.20 -18.33
N ALA A 8 8.71 -14.47 -17.77
CA ALA A 8 9.02 -14.16 -16.38
C ALA A 8 9.07 -12.64 -16.09
N LEU A 9 9.67 -11.86 -17.02
CA LEU A 9 9.70 -10.40 -16.93
C LEU A 9 8.31 -9.78 -17.12
N ASP A 10 7.51 -10.28 -18.06
CA ASP A 10 6.14 -9.83 -18.31
C ASP A 10 5.26 -10.08 -17.08
N ALA A 11 5.39 -11.26 -16.45
CA ALA A 11 4.72 -11.57 -15.19
C ALA A 11 5.15 -10.63 -14.04
N PHE A 12 6.46 -10.36 -13.93
CA PHE A 12 6.99 -9.42 -12.94
C PHE A 12 6.43 -8.01 -13.15
N GLN A 13 6.41 -7.50 -14.39
CA GLN A 13 5.87 -6.18 -14.71
C GLN A 13 4.37 -6.09 -14.43
N ALA A 14 3.60 -7.12 -14.79
CA ALA A 14 2.17 -7.19 -14.50
C ALA A 14 1.90 -7.13 -12.99
N GLN A 15 2.69 -7.86 -12.20
CA GLN A 15 2.58 -7.85 -10.74
C GLN A 15 3.00 -6.50 -10.14
N ASN A 16 4.05 -5.87 -10.67
CA ASN A 16 4.48 -4.54 -10.23
C ASN A 16 3.38 -3.50 -10.46
N ASN A 17 2.77 -3.50 -11.65
CA ASN A 17 1.63 -2.65 -11.97
C ASN A 17 0.42 -2.89 -11.06
N ALA A 18 0.18 -4.14 -10.65
CA ALA A 18 -0.88 -4.44 -9.69
C ALA A 18 -0.57 -3.88 -8.28
N ALA A 19 0.68 -3.96 -7.83
CA ALA A 19 1.12 -3.35 -6.57
C ALA A 19 1.02 -1.81 -6.61
N ASP A 20 1.39 -1.18 -7.71
CA ASP A 20 1.27 0.27 -7.89
C ASP A 20 -0.19 0.75 -7.82
N LYS A 21 -1.13 -0.02 -8.38
CA LYS A 21 -2.57 0.28 -8.25
C LYS A 21 -3.05 0.23 -6.80
N LEU A 22 -2.58 -0.73 -6.00
CA LEU A 22 -2.91 -0.80 -4.57
C LEU A 22 -2.42 0.44 -3.81
N TRP A 23 -1.23 0.93 -4.15
CA TRP A 23 -0.68 2.17 -3.61
C TRP A 23 -1.48 3.41 -4.02
N ALA A 24 -1.90 3.48 -5.30
CA ALA A 24 -2.73 4.56 -5.79
C ALA A 24 -4.09 4.61 -5.07
N TYR A 25 -4.75 3.46 -4.89
CA TYR A 25 -6.01 3.40 -4.15
C TYR A 25 -5.84 3.77 -2.69
N PHE A 26 -4.78 3.30 -2.03
CA PHE A 26 -4.46 3.70 -0.67
C PHE A 26 -4.31 5.22 -0.53
N SER A 27 -3.57 5.84 -1.45
CA SER A 27 -3.32 7.28 -1.45
C SER A 27 -4.60 8.09 -1.68
N ALA A 28 -5.43 7.67 -2.65
CA ALA A 28 -6.69 8.33 -2.96
C ALA A 28 -7.68 8.28 -1.78
N VAL A 29 -7.85 7.11 -1.16
CA VAL A 29 -8.74 6.95 0.01
C VAL A 29 -8.21 7.75 1.19
N SER A 30 -6.90 7.70 1.47
CA SER A 30 -6.29 8.45 2.57
C SER A 30 -6.48 9.96 2.40
N LEU A 31 -6.28 10.48 1.19
CA LEU A 31 -6.51 11.89 0.90
C LEU A 31 -7.99 12.28 1.02
N ALA A 32 -8.91 11.43 0.54
CA ALA A 32 -10.35 11.67 0.65
C ALA A 32 -10.81 11.71 2.12
N VAL A 33 -10.32 10.78 2.95
CA VAL A 33 -10.63 10.75 4.38
C VAL A 33 -10.05 11.97 5.10
N ALA A 34 -8.78 12.32 4.84
CA ALA A 34 -8.17 13.52 5.41
C ALA A 34 -8.91 14.79 5.02
N GLY A 35 -9.24 14.96 3.73
CA GLY A 35 -9.99 16.10 3.22
C GLY A 35 -11.41 16.19 3.80
N TYR A 36 -12.09 15.05 3.94
CA TYR A 36 -13.40 14.98 4.57
C TYR A 36 -13.37 15.48 6.02
N VAL A 37 -12.38 15.03 6.80
CA VAL A 37 -12.25 15.44 8.21
C VAL A 37 -11.90 16.92 8.34
N ILE A 38 -10.98 17.43 7.52
CA ILE A 38 -10.58 18.85 7.52
C ILE A 38 -11.76 19.76 7.11
N SER A 39 -12.56 19.36 6.12
CA SER A 39 -13.68 20.18 5.64
C SER A 39 -14.82 20.27 6.65
N TYR A 40 -15.00 19.25 7.50
CA TYR A 40 -16.08 19.22 8.49
C TYR A 40 -15.66 19.77 9.84
N SER A 41 -14.36 19.87 10.16
CA SER A 41 -13.90 20.54 11.38
C SER A 41 -14.18 22.05 11.36
N SER A 42 -14.45 22.62 10.19
CA SER A 42 -14.73 24.05 9.97
C SER A 42 -16.23 24.40 10.01
N GLY A 43 -17.14 23.43 10.13
CA GLY A 43 -18.59 23.63 10.29
C GLY A 43 -19.14 22.90 11.51
N ASP A 44 -20.31 23.31 12.02
CA ASP A 44 -20.93 22.85 13.29
C ASP A 44 -20.57 21.40 13.68
N GLY A 45 -19.57 21.29 14.55
CA GLY A 45 -19.19 20.18 15.42
C GLY A 45 -19.23 18.76 14.83
N PHE A 46 -18.06 18.19 14.54
CA PHE A 46 -17.91 16.74 14.49
C PHE A 46 -18.28 16.13 15.85
N SER A 47 -19.35 15.34 15.91
CA SER A 47 -19.56 14.47 17.06
C SER A 47 -18.39 13.49 17.17
N THR A 48 -17.80 13.35 18.37
CA THR A 48 -16.71 12.40 18.66
C THR A 48 -17.03 10.99 18.16
N ALA A 49 -18.29 10.57 18.21
CA ALA A 49 -18.74 9.27 17.71
C ALA A 49 -18.57 9.12 16.18
N ARG A 50 -18.80 10.20 15.41
CA ARG A 50 -18.61 10.19 13.95
C ARG A 50 -17.12 10.16 13.58
N VAL A 51 -16.28 10.91 14.30
CA VAL A 51 -14.82 10.86 14.10
C VAL A 51 -14.30 9.46 14.39
N ALA A 52 -14.71 8.86 15.50
CA ALA A 52 -14.32 7.50 15.87
C ALA A 52 -14.76 6.46 14.83
N ALA A 53 -15.97 6.61 14.26
CA ALA A 53 -16.45 5.74 13.19
C ALA A 53 -15.60 5.87 11.90
N VAL A 54 -15.26 7.10 11.49
CA VAL A 54 -14.40 7.34 10.32
C VAL A 54 -12.99 6.81 10.55
N ALA A 55 -12.42 7.07 11.73
CA ALA A 55 -11.11 6.56 12.11
C ALA A 55 -11.09 5.02 12.13
N GLY A 56 -12.11 4.38 12.70
CA GLY A 56 -12.26 2.93 12.73
C GLY A 56 -12.37 2.32 11.33
N ALA A 57 -13.21 2.90 10.46
CA ALA A 57 -13.34 2.45 9.08
C ALA A 57 -12.02 2.60 8.31
N TYR A 58 -11.31 3.72 8.49
CA TYR A 58 -10.00 3.94 7.89
C TYR A 58 -8.94 2.97 8.40
N ALA A 59 -8.94 2.64 9.70
CA ALA A 59 -8.03 1.66 10.28
C ALA A 59 -8.24 0.26 9.68
N ILE A 60 -9.49 -0.19 9.54
CA ILE A 60 -9.81 -1.48 8.90
C ILE A 60 -9.35 -1.49 7.44
N PHE A 61 -9.59 -0.39 6.71
CA PHE A 61 -9.10 -0.23 5.34
C PHE A 61 -7.57 -0.35 5.26
N CYS A 62 -6.85 0.33 6.16
CA CYS A 62 -5.38 0.29 6.20
C CYS A 62 -4.85 -1.11 6.51
N ILE A 63 -5.46 -1.84 7.44
CA ILE A 63 -5.06 -3.21 7.78
C ILE A 63 -5.20 -4.12 6.54
N ASN A 64 -6.37 -4.09 5.89
CA ASN A 64 -6.62 -4.89 4.69
C ASN A 64 -5.67 -4.52 3.54
N ASN A 65 -5.43 -3.22 3.34
CA ASN A 65 -4.50 -2.75 2.32
C ASN A 65 -3.05 -3.18 2.61
N ASN A 66 -2.60 -3.13 3.87
CA ASN A 66 -1.27 -3.61 4.27
C ASN A 66 -1.12 -5.12 4.03
N MET A 67 -2.14 -5.92 4.32
CA MET A 67 -2.16 -7.36 4.03
C MET A 67 -2.06 -7.63 2.52
N ALA A 68 -2.85 -6.92 1.71
CA ALA A 68 -2.83 -7.05 0.25
C ALA A 68 -1.47 -6.63 -0.34
N LEU A 69 -0.91 -5.51 0.10
CA LEU A 69 0.42 -5.05 -0.32
C LEU A 69 1.52 -6.03 0.11
N GLY A 70 1.44 -6.60 1.31
CA GLY A 70 2.39 -7.61 1.77
C GLY A 70 2.38 -8.87 0.91
N ALA A 71 1.18 -9.36 0.55
CA ALA A 71 1.03 -10.50 -0.37
C ALA A 71 1.54 -10.16 -1.77
N ALA A 72 1.18 -8.99 -2.30
CA ALA A 72 1.61 -8.53 -3.62
C ALA A 72 3.14 -8.38 -3.71
N GLN A 73 3.78 -7.83 -2.67
CA GLN A 73 5.23 -7.65 -2.61
C GLN A 73 5.97 -8.99 -2.47
N THR A 74 5.39 -9.95 -1.75
CA THR A 74 5.96 -11.30 -1.62
C THR A 74 5.94 -12.01 -2.98
N LEU A 75 4.81 -11.93 -3.70
CA LEU A 75 4.70 -12.47 -5.05
C LEU A 75 5.69 -11.78 -6.01
N LEU A 76 5.81 -10.45 -5.92
CA LEU A 76 6.76 -9.67 -6.72
C LEU A 76 8.22 -10.11 -6.48
N ALA A 77 8.60 -10.37 -5.22
CA ALA A 77 9.93 -10.89 -4.88
C ALA A 77 10.16 -12.30 -5.46
N SER A 78 9.16 -13.19 -5.40
CA SER A 78 9.28 -14.52 -6.01
C SER A 78 9.40 -14.47 -7.54
N LEU A 79 8.69 -13.57 -8.21
CA LEU A 79 8.77 -13.39 -9.66
C LEU A 79 10.11 -12.77 -10.07
N ALA A 80 10.63 -11.82 -9.29
CA ALA A 80 11.98 -11.30 -9.53
C ALA A 80 13.05 -12.38 -9.40
N GLN A 81 12.93 -13.28 -8.41
CA GLN A 81 13.84 -14.40 -8.27
C GLN A 81 13.72 -15.37 -9.46
N ALA A 82 12.49 -15.74 -9.85
CA ALA A 82 12.27 -16.61 -11.00
C ALA A 82 12.81 -16.03 -12.32
N ALA A 83 12.71 -14.70 -12.49
CA ALA A 83 13.27 -14.01 -13.64
C ALA A 83 14.81 -14.00 -13.60
N ARG A 84 15.44 -13.77 -12.45
CA ARG A 84 16.90 -13.90 -12.29
C ARG A 84 17.39 -15.31 -12.56
N ASP A 85 16.72 -16.32 -12.03
CA ASP A 85 17.06 -17.74 -12.23
C ASP A 85 16.94 -18.12 -13.72
N SER A 86 15.90 -17.62 -14.40
CA SER A 86 15.73 -17.81 -15.85
C SER A 86 16.79 -17.06 -16.66
N GLY A 87 17.18 -15.85 -16.24
CA GLY A 87 18.26 -15.09 -16.88
C GLY A 87 19.60 -15.80 -16.75
N ALA A 88 19.95 -16.28 -15.55
CA ALA A 88 21.17 -17.03 -15.29
C ALA A 88 21.26 -18.33 -16.12
N ALA A 89 20.14 -19.03 -16.29
CA ALA A 89 20.06 -20.22 -17.15
C ALA A 89 20.31 -19.92 -18.65
N ASN A 90 20.18 -18.66 -19.07
CA ASN A 90 20.39 -18.20 -20.45
C ASN A 90 21.60 -17.27 -20.60
N ASP A 91 22.49 -17.22 -19.59
CA ASP A 91 23.68 -16.36 -19.54
C ASP A 91 23.38 -14.85 -19.65
N VAL A 92 22.18 -14.44 -19.22
CA VAL A 92 21.73 -13.04 -19.15
C VAL A 92 21.66 -12.59 -17.70
N ALA A 93 22.57 -11.71 -17.29
CA ALA A 93 22.55 -11.12 -15.95
C ALA A 93 21.41 -10.09 -15.83
N LEU A 94 20.37 -10.43 -15.05
CA LEU A 94 19.24 -9.53 -14.76
C LEU A 94 19.36 -8.95 -13.35
N ASP A 95 19.63 -7.64 -13.23
CA ASP A 95 19.60 -6.91 -11.97
C ASP A 95 18.20 -6.35 -11.68
N ILE A 96 17.27 -7.24 -11.32
CA ILE A 96 15.91 -6.85 -10.92
C ILE A 96 15.93 -6.42 -9.46
N LYS A 97 15.64 -5.15 -9.15
CA LYS A 97 15.57 -4.67 -7.76
C LYS A 97 14.13 -4.67 -7.26
N VAL A 98 13.92 -5.24 -6.06
CA VAL A 98 12.61 -5.29 -5.41
C VAL A 98 12.75 -4.77 -3.98
N LEU A 99 11.84 -3.87 -3.59
CA LEU A 99 11.74 -3.40 -2.22
C LEU A 99 11.43 -4.57 -1.28
N SER A 100 12.00 -4.56 -0.09
CA SER A 100 11.69 -5.61 0.88
C SER A 100 10.22 -5.53 1.32
N CYS A 101 9.56 -6.69 1.47
CA CYS A 101 8.18 -6.76 1.97
C CYS A 101 8.05 -6.04 3.33
N ARG A 102 9.08 -6.15 4.18
CA ARG A 102 9.15 -5.41 5.44
C ARG A 102 9.13 -3.90 5.21
N ALA A 103 9.96 -3.36 4.32
CA ALA A 103 10.00 -1.92 4.05
C ALA A 103 8.65 -1.39 3.54
N VAL A 104 8.00 -2.11 2.61
CA VAL A 104 6.68 -1.73 2.07
C VAL A 104 5.62 -1.70 3.17
N ARG A 105 5.56 -2.74 4.02
CA ARG A 105 4.58 -2.83 5.10
C ARG A 105 4.78 -1.77 6.18
N TRP A 106 6.03 -1.49 6.56
CA TRP A 106 6.34 -0.43 7.51
C TRP A 106 6.05 0.95 6.92
N GLY A 107 6.43 1.21 5.68
CA GLY A 107 6.15 2.46 4.99
C GLY A 107 4.65 2.77 4.92
N GLN A 108 3.84 1.79 4.53
CA GLN A 108 2.38 1.93 4.52
C GLN A 108 1.83 2.14 5.94
N GLY A 109 2.36 1.43 6.93
CA GLY A 109 1.97 1.58 8.33
C GLY A 109 2.22 2.98 8.87
N PHE A 110 3.39 3.57 8.58
CA PHE A 110 3.72 4.95 8.97
C PHE A 110 2.79 5.97 8.30
N MET A 111 2.49 5.82 7.01
CA MET A 111 1.54 6.70 6.31
C MET A 111 0.14 6.59 6.91
N SER A 112 -0.33 5.37 7.18
CA SER A 112 -1.63 5.12 7.81
C SER A 112 -1.71 5.77 9.19
N LEU A 113 -0.66 5.64 9.99
CA LEU A 113 -0.58 6.25 11.31
C LEU A 113 -0.65 7.78 11.22
N ALA A 114 0.08 8.40 10.29
CA ALA A 114 0.07 9.84 10.10
C ALA A 114 -1.33 10.37 9.76
N VAL A 115 -2.04 9.69 8.86
CA VAL A 115 -3.42 10.05 8.49
C VAL A 115 -4.36 9.82 9.66
N PHE A 116 -4.23 8.70 10.38
CA PHE A 116 -5.05 8.38 11.54
C PHE A 116 -4.90 9.40 12.68
N ILE A 117 -3.67 9.82 12.98
CA ILE A 117 -3.39 10.91 13.94
C ILE A 117 -4.03 12.21 13.45
N GLY A 118 -3.89 12.53 12.15
CA GLY A 118 -4.54 13.70 11.54
C GLY A 118 -6.06 13.71 11.76
N ILE A 119 -6.73 12.57 11.51
CA ILE A 119 -8.19 12.42 11.73
C ILE A 119 -8.55 12.75 13.18
N LEU A 120 -7.79 12.24 14.14
CA LEU A 120 -8.06 12.41 15.57
C LEU A 120 -7.83 13.84 16.06
N VAL A 121 -6.77 14.49 15.57
CA VAL A 121 -6.44 15.89 15.91
C VAL A 121 -7.49 16.85 15.34
N PHE A 122 -7.79 16.74 14.04
CA PHE A 122 -8.79 17.62 13.40
C PHE A 122 -10.22 17.31 13.83
N GLY A 123 -10.49 16.09 14.29
CA GLY A 123 -11.77 15.72 14.88
C GLY A 123 -11.95 16.14 16.34
N HIS A 124 -10.99 16.87 16.94
CA HIS A 124 -11.03 17.34 18.32
C HIS A 124 -11.31 16.23 19.35
N VAL A 125 -10.85 14.98 19.09
CA VAL A 125 -11.08 13.84 20.01
C VAL A 125 -10.18 13.92 21.24
N PHE A 126 -9.06 14.66 21.14
CA PHE A 126 -8.06 14.82 22.21
C PHE A 126 -7.99 16.25 22.77
N ILE A 127 -9.00 17.09 22.53
CA ILE A 127 -9.06 18.47 23.04
C ILE A 127 -10.19 18.59 24.06
#